data_AF-A0A413G800-F1
#
_entry.id   AF-A0A413G800-F1
#
_cell.length_a   1.000
_cell.length_b   1.000
_cell.length_c   1.000
_cell.angle_alpha   90.00
_cell.angle_beta   90.00
_cell.angle_gamma   90.00
#
_symmetry.space_group_name_H-M   'P 1'
#
loop_
_entity.id
_entity.type
_entity.pdbx_description
1 polymer ?
#
loop_
_entity_poly.entity_id
_entity_poly.type
_entity_poly.pdbx_seq_one_letter_code
_entity_poly.pdbx_strand_id
1 'polypeptide(L)'
;MQQKYFIELSRRLAGVGIDSRETSPTCLSVLLGSHPSLTVDPTGNVSLLREWSESMEANDLFHRTDALAGEVYEYVHAVETAPRLSAGGFANKLCSLADFGGAVLMGWEQEDGQVYQFATWIWERSRTEANHVHRYGNDFRNAKQDFAVRSGLISKAQLFTPEEMTELYRATDVLLEMSPQDEQLKALQNARLKIAYTIPDLAERLERGQETEQQMNM
;
A
#
# COMPACT_ATOMS: atom_id res chain seq x y z
N MET A 1 -4.71 -16.63 15.63
CA MET A 1 -4.90 -15.17 15.50
C MET A 1 -4.18 -14.37 16.58
N GLN A 2 -4.70 -14.20 17.81
CA GLN A 2 -4.12 -13.24 18.80
C GLN A 2 -2.62 -13.40 19.06
N GLN A 3 -2.15 -14.62 19.33
CA GLN A 3 -0.73 -14.88 19.55
C GLN A 3 0.13 -14.55 18.31
N LYS A 4 -0.35 -14.89 17.11
CA LYS A 4 0.34 -14.56 15.85
C LYS A 4 0.40 -13.05 15.61
N TYR A 5 -0.67 -12.35 15.96
CA TYR A 5 -0.75 -10.88 15.85
C TYR A 5 0.34 -10.20 16.69
N PHE A 6 0.49 -10.55 17.97
CA PHE A 6 1.51 -9.92 18.81
C PHE A 6 2.94 -10.33 18.45
N ILE A 7 3.17 -11.57 18.00
CA ILE A 7 4.47 -12.00 17.48
C ILE A 7 4.86 -11.14 16.27
N GLU A 8 3.95 -11.01 15.32
CA GLU A 8 4.20 -10.25 14.09
C GLU A 8 4.34 -8.74 14.36
N LEU A 9 3.50 -8.18 15.23
CA LEU A 9 3.58 -6.78 15.62
C LEU A 9 4.91 -6.48 16.30
N SER A 10 5.35 -7.32 17.24
CA SER A 10 6.65 -7.16 17.92
C SER A 10 7.80 -7.16 16.92
N ARG A 11 7.77 -8.06 15.92
CA ARG A 11 8.77 -8.11 14.85
C ARG A 11 8.76 -6.86 13.98
N ARG A 12 7.58 -6.37 13.59
CA ARG A 12 7.42 -5.16 12.77
C ARG A 12 7.87 -3.90 13.51
N LEU A 13 7.55 -3.78 14.80
CA LEU A 13 8.02 -2.71 15.67
C LEU A 13 9.56 -2.73 15.80
N ALA A 14 10.15 -3.90 16.05
CA ALA A 14 11.60 -4.04 16.11
C ALA A 14 12.28 -3.65 14.79
N GLY A 15 11.67 -3.99 13.65
CA GLY A 15 12.15 -3.61 12.32
C GLY A 15 12.21 -2.10 12.06
N VAL A 16 11.50 -1.28 12.84
CA VAL A 16 11.55 0.19 12.80
C VAL A 16 12.19 0.81 14.05
N GLY A 17 12.90 0.00 14.84
CA GLY A 17 13.60 0.44 16.05
C GLY A 17 12.69 0.80 17.22
N ILE A 18 11.50 0.20 17.31
CA ILE A 18 10.58 0.36 18.44
C ILE A 18 10.61 -0.90 19.30
N ASP A 19 10.94 -0.73 20.58
CA ASP A 19 10.99 -1.82 21.54
C ASP A 19 9.59 -2.16 22.06
N SER A 20 9.31 -3.46 22.20
CA SER A 20 8.06 -3.96 22.74
C SER A 20 8.27 -5.20 23.62
N ARG A 21 7.35 -5.42 24.56
CA ARG A 21 7.38 -6.54 25.49
C ARG A 21 5.98 -7.10 25.72
N GLU A 22 5.82 -8.40 25.49
CA GLU A 22 4.59 -9.09 25.86
C GLU A 22 4.42 -9.02 27.38
N THR A 23 3.31 -8.42 27.81
CA THR A 23 3.02 -8.17 29.24
C THR A 23 1.91 -9.08 29.74
N SER A 24 1.03 -9.50 28.85
CA SER A 24 0.04 -10.55 29.08
C SER A 24 -0.40 -11.16 27.74
N PRO A 25 -1.12 -12.29 27.73
CA PRO A 25 -1.70 -12.86 26.50
C PRO A 25 -2.65 -11.91 25.75
N THR A 26 -3.09 -10.85 26.41
CA THR A 26 -4.06 -9.87 25.90
C THR A 26 -3.47 -8.48 25.75
N CYS A 27 -2.16 -8.29 25.94
CA CYS A 27 -1.57 -6.96 25.90
C CYS A 27 -0.07 -6.99 25.58
N LEU A 28 0.31 -6.21 24.57
CA LEU A 28 1.69 -5.89 24.24
C LEU A 28 2.03 -4.50 24.77
N SER A 29 3.10 -4.37 25.55
CA SER A 29 3.61 -3.04 25.95
C SER A 29 4.62 -2.55 24.92
N VAL A 30 4.55 -1.27 24.56
CA VAL A 30 5.56 -0.58 23.75
C VAL A 30 6.35 0.35 24.66
N LEU A 31 7.66 0.37 24.47
CA LEU A 31 8.58 1.05 25.37
C LEU A 31 9.05 2.36 24.74
N LEU A 32 9.16 3.40 25.56
CA LEU A 32 9.95 4.59 25.27
C LEU A 32 11.22 4.54 26.12
N GLY A 33 12.36 4.33 25.46
CA GLY A 33 13.58 3.90 26.14
C GLY A 33 13.36 2.54 26.82
N SER A 34 13.50 2.47 28.15
CA SER A 34 13.28 1.24 28.93
C SER A 34 11.95 1.21 29.69
N HIS A 35 11.10 2.23 29.51
CA HIS A 35 9.85 2.38 30.26
C HIS A 35 8.64 2.09 29.37
N PRO A 36 7.65 1.30 29.84
CA PRO A 36 6.39 1.14 29.13
C PRO A 36 5.69 2.50 28.97
N SER A 37 5.32 2.84 27.74
CA SER A 37 4.64 4.09 27.41
C SER A 37 3.28 3.88 26.74
N LEU A 38 3.14 2.80 25.96
CA LEU A 38 1.90 2.44 25.29
C LEU A 38 1.51 0.99 25.57
N THR A 39 0.22 0.70 25.41
CA THR A 39 -0.33 -0.65 25.38
C THR A 39 -1.07 -0.90 24.09
N VAL A 40 -0.89 -2.08 23.50
CA VAL A 40 -1.64 -2.55 22.33
C VAL A 40 -2.49 -3.75 22.72
N ASP A 41 -3.79 -3.68 22.42
CA ASP A 41 -4.75 -4.76 22.68
C ASP A 41 -4.83 -5.76 21.51
N PRO A 42 -5.55 -6.89 21.65
CA PRO A 42 -5.62 -7.92 20.61
C PRO A 42 -6.45 -7.51 19.38
N THR A 43 -7.12 -6.35 19.42
CA THR A 43 -7.84 -5.75 18.30
C THR A 43 -7.02 -4.69 17.57
N GLY A 44 -5.80 -4.45 18.04
CA GLY A 44 -4.87 -3.47 17.48
C GLY A 44 -5.09 -2.04 17.95
N ASN A 45 -5.93 -1.81 18.96
CA ASN A 45 -6.05 -0.48 19.53
C ASN A 45 -4.82 -0.17 20.37
N VAL A 46 -4.25 1.02 20.13
CA VAL A 46 -3.14 1.55 20.92
C VAL A 46 -3.70 2.50 21.97
N SER A 47 -3.18 2.43 23.19
CA SER A 47 -3.51 3.35 24.28
C SER A 47 -2.24 3.91 24.89
N LEU A 48 -2.21 5.23 25.08
CA LEU A 48 -1.13 5.95 25.77
C LEU A 48 -1.33 5.83 27.27
N LEU A 49 -0.28 5.46 28.00
CA LEU A 49 -0.31 5.45 29.46
C LEU A 49 -0.34 6.88 29.99
N ARG A 50 -1.18 7.13 31.00
CA ARG A 50 -1.48 8.48 31.51
C ARG A 50 -0.24 9.28 31.92
N GLU A 51 0.78 8.62 32.43
CA GLU A 51 2.05 9.24 32.83
C GLU A 51 2.83 9.85 31.65
N TRP A 52 2.51 9.47 30.41
CA TRP A 52 3.13 9.95 29.19
C TRP A 52 2.24 10.92 28.38
N SER A 53 1.07 11.32 28.90
CA SER A 53 0.07 12.09 28.13
C SER A 53 0.56 13.45 27.63
N GLU A 54 1.54 14.04 28.31
CA GLU A 54 2.12 15.34 27.95
C GLU A 54 3.43 15.20 27.14
N SER A 55 3.89 13.97 26.89
CA SER A 55 5.12 13.71 26.15
C SER A 55 4.88 13.72 24.64
N MET A 56 5.48 14.69 23.94
CA MET A 56 5.47 14.75 22.48
C MET A 56 6.11 13.50 21.86
N GLU A 57 7.19 13.01 22.46
CA GLU A 57 7.88 11.79 21.99
C GLU A 57 6.98 10.55 22.13
N ALA A 58 6.21 10.45 23.22
CA ALA A 58 5.25 9.37 23.40
C ALA A 58 4.05 9.49 22.45
N ASN A 59 3.65 10.71 22.09
CA ASN A 59 2.62 10.94 21.08
C ASN A 59 3.07 10.55 19.67
N ASP A 60 4.31 10.87 19.30
CA ASP A 60 4.89 10.43 18.02
C ASP A 60 5.03 8.91 17.97
N LEU A 61 5.48 8.30 19.07
CA LEU A 61 5.52 6.85 19.23
C LEU A 61 4.11 6.24 19.09
N PHE A 62 3.09 6.85 19.70
CA PHE A 62 1.69 6.44 19.58
C PHE A 62 1.25 6.35 18.12
N HIS A 63 1.44 7.42 17.33
CA HIS A 63 1.01 7.42 15.93
C HIS A 63 1.74 6.37 15.07
N ARG A 64 3.03 6.17 15.32
CA ARG A 64 3.83 5.15 14.62
C ARG A 64 3.38 3.73 14.99
N THR A 65 3.16 3.49 16.28
CA THR A 65 2.67 2.20 16.77
C THR A 65 1.26 1.92 16.27
N ASP A 66 0.36 2.91 16.27
CA ASP A 66 -1.03 2.79 15.81
C ASP A 66 -1.11 2.41 14.33
N ALA A 67 -0.32 3.11 13.49
CA ALA A 67 -0.23 2.78 12.06
C ALA A 67 0.24 1.34 11.81
N LEU A 68 1.26 0.88 12.55
CA LEU A 68 1.76 -0.49 12.43
C LEU A 68 0.80 -1.52 13.03
N ALA A 69 0.20 -1.24 14.18
CA ALA A 69 -0.75 -2.12 14.85
C ALA A 69 -1.97 -2.37 13.97
N GLY A 70 -2.49 -1.33 13.32
CA GLY A 70 -3.59 -1.43 12.37
C GLY A 70 -3.22 -2.21 11.11
N GLU A 71 -2.07 -1.92 10.49
CA GLU A 71 -1.60 -2.66 9.31
C GLU A 71 -1.42 -4.16 9.63
N VAL A 72 -0.72 -4.48 10.71
CA VAL A 72 -0.46 -5.85 11.15
C VAL A 72 -1.76 -6.58 11.47
N TYR A 73 -2.69 -5.92 12.16
CA TYR A 73 -3.96 -6.53 12.50
C TYR A 73 -4.73 -6.90 11.24
N GLU A 74 -4.77 -5.97 10.27
CA GLU A 74 -5.47 -6.14 9.01
C GLU A 74 -4.99 -7.40 8.27
N TYR A 75 -3.69 -7.52 8.00
CA TYR A 75 -3.19 -8.63 7.18
C TYR A 75 -3.12 -9.96 7.93
N VAL A 76 -2.82 -9.96 9.25
CA VAL A 76 -2.84 -11.18 10.06
C VAL A 76 -4.26 -11.72 10.11
N HIS A 77 -5.25 -10.85 10.36
CA HIS A 77 -6.65 -11.23 10.37
C HIS A 77 -7.10 -11.76 9.00
N ALA A 78 -6.74 -11.08 7.91
CA ALA A 78 -7.09 -11.50 6.56
C ALA A 78 -6.53 -12.90 6.24
N VAL A 79 -5.25 -13.16 6.53
CA VAL A 79 -4.60 -14.45 6.24
C VAL A 79 -5.13 -15.59 7.11
N GLU A 80 -5.51 -15.31 8.35
CA GLU A 80 -6.03 -16.31 9.29
C GLU A 80 -7.47 -16.72 8.97
N THR A 81 -8.28 -15.80 8.46
CA THR A 81 -9.72 -16.01 8.21
C THR A 81 -10.06 -16.36 6.76
N ALA A 82 -9.15 -16.10 5.82
CA ALA A 82 -9.37 -16.34 4.41
C ALA A 82 -9.50 -17.83 4.04
N PRO A 83 -10.34 -18.17 3.04
CA PRO A 83 -10.41 -19.52 2.49
C PRO A 83 -9.05 -19.99 1.97
N ARG A 84 -8.68 -21.23 2.29
CA ARG A 84 -7.45 -21.87 1.81
C ARG A 84 -7.62 -22.29 0.34
N LEU A 85 -6.60 -22.07 -0.46
CA LEU A 85 -6.56 -22.47 -1.87
C LEU A 85 -6.00 -23.89 -1.99
N SER A 86 -6.76 -24.79 -2.61
CA SER A 86 -6.29 -26.12 -3.02
C SER A 86 -5.64 -26.04 -4.42
N ALA A 87 -4.58 -25.24 -4.55
CA ALA A 87 -3.80 -25.18 -5.79
C ALA A 87 -2.55 -26.07 -5.68
N GLY A 88 -2.32 -26.89 -6.71
CA GLY A 88 -1.27 -27.92 -6.76
C GLY A 88 0.10 -27.44 -6.25
N GLY A 89 0.68 -28.20 -5.32
CA GLY A 89 2.02 -27.97 -4.75
C GLY A 89 2.08 -27.09 -3.49
N PHE A 90 1.11 -26.19 -3.27
CA PHE A 90 1.07 -25.27 -2.11
C PHE A 90 0.03 -25.66 -1.04
N ALA A 91 -0.40 -26.92 -1.06
CA ALA A 91 -1.52 -27.42 -0.27
C ALA A 91 -1.45 -26.93 1.18
N ASN A 92 -2.46 -26.14 1.57
CA ASN A 92 -2.81 -25.70 2.92
C ASN A 92 -2.10 -24.46 3.50
N LYS A 93 -1.14 -23.83 2.82
CA LYS A 93 -0.53 -22.57 3.31
C LYS A 93 -1.08 -21.30 2.63
N LEU A 94 -1.48 -21.42 1.37
CA LEU A 94 -1.97 -20.29 0.56
C LEU A 94 -3.46 -20.01 0.85
N CYS A 95 -3.82 -18.74 1.04
CA CYS A 95 -5.20 -18.30 1.16
C CYS A 95 -5.54 -17.20 0.15
N SER A 96 -6.80 -17.17 -0.29
CA SER A 96 -7.34 -16.11 -1.15
C SER A 96 -7.89 -14.99 -0.28
N LEU A 97 -7.20 -13.86 -0.26
CA LEU A 97 -7.60 -12.67 0.50
C LEU A 97 -8.67 -11.87 -0.25
N ALA A 98 -8.59 -11.84 -1.58
CA ALA A 98 -9.60 -11.25 -2.45
C ALA A 98 -9.55 -11.88 -3.86
N ASP A 99 -10.70 -11.93 -4.53
CA ASP A 99 -10.83 -12.38 -5.94
C ASP A 99 -11.83 -11.46 -6.65
N PHE A 100 -11.36 -10.70 -7.63
CA PHE A 100 -12.17 -9.76 -8.39
C PHE A 100 -11.57 -9.45 -9.76
N GLY A 101 -12.40 -9.26 -10.78
CA GLY A 101 -11.98 -8.77 -12.10
C GLY A 101 -10.95 -9.67 -12.81
N GLY A 102 -10.94 -10.96 -12.48
CA GLY A 102 -9.94 -11.91 -12.99
C GLY A 102 -8.58 -11.82 -12.30
N ALA A 103 -8.44 -11.01 -11.24
CA ALA A 103 -7.26 -10.97 -10.39
C ALA A 103 -7.55 -11.59 -9.01
N VAL A 104 -6.53 -12.18 -8.39
CA VAL A 104 -6.58 -12.75 -7.05
C VAL A 104 -5.46 -12.14 -6.21
N LEU A 105 -5.79 -11.66 -5.01
CA LEU A 105 -4.83 -11.34 -3.95
C LEU A 105 -4.70 -12.55 -3.04
N MET A 106 -3.49 -13.03 -2.88
CA MET A 106 -3.14 -14.20 -2.08
C MET A 106 -2.26 -13.78 -0.91
N GLY A 107 -2.37 -14.51 0.19
CA GLY A 107 -1.51 -14.36 1.36
C GLY A 107 -1.07 -15.71 1.89
N TRP A 108 0.13 -15.76 2.47
CA TRP A 108 0.59 -16.88 3.26
C TRP A 108 1.61 -16.45 4.29
N GLU A 109 1.72 -17.28 5.32
CA GLU A 109 2.74 -17.20 6.36
C GLU A 109 3.91 -18.11 5.94
N GLN A 110 5.14 -17.59 5.91
CA GLN A 110 6.34 -18.42 5.79
C GLN A 110 6.60 -19.20 7.08
N GLU A 111 7.49 -20.20 7.01
CA GLU A 111 7.80 -21.06 8.16
C GLU A 111 8.21 -20.23 9.39
N ASP A 112 7.82 -20.72 10.58
CA ASP A 112 7.98 -20.10 11.90
C ASP A 112 7.11 -18.87 12.21
N GLY A 113 6.20 -18.48 11.31
CA GLY A 113 5.19 -17.47 11.59
C GLY A 113 5.67 -16.04 11.73
N GLN A 114 6.89 -15.79 11.26
CA GLN A 114 7.56 -14.49 11.37
C GLN A 114 7.52 -13.68 10.08
N VAL A 115 7.12 -14.24 8.94
CA VAL A 115 7.15 -13.50 7.68
C VAL A 115 5.87 -13.74 6.90
N TYR A 116 5.09 -12.68 6.73
CA TYR A 116 3.92 -12.69 5.87
C TYR A 116 4.32 -12.32 4.45
N GLN A 117 3.77 -13.06 3.51
CA GLN A 117 4.00 -12.89 2.09
C GLN A 117 2.67 -12.74 1.38
N PHE A 118 2.67 -11.87 0.38
CA PHE A 118 1.50 -11.59 -0.43
C PHE A 118 1.86 -11.73 -1.90
N ALA A 119 0.87 -12.11 -2.70
CA ALA A 119 1.04 -12.13 -4.14
C ALA A 119 -0.26 -11.78 -4.84
N THR A 120 -0.14 -11.15 -6.00
CA THR A 120 -1.26 -10.90 -6.91
C THR A 120 -1.08 -11.73 -8.17
N TRP A 121 -2.18 -12.27 -8.68
CA TRP A 121 -2.18 -13.09 -9.90
C TRP A 121 -3.39 -12.71 -10.76
N ILE A 122 -3.22 -12.68 -12.09
CA ILE A 122 -4.34 -12.57 -13.05
C ILE A 122 -4.58 -13.92 -13.73
N TRP A 123 -5.83 -14.37 -13.73
CA TRP A 123 -6.32 -15.45 -14.57
C TRP A 123 -6.44 -14.99 -16.02
N GLU A 124 -5.47 -15.34 -16.86
CA GLU A 124 -5.62 -15.19 -18.30
C GLU A 124 -6.30 -16.45 -18.87
N ARG A 125 -7.34 -16.27 -19.71
CA ARG A 125 -7.96 -17.38 -20.46
C ARG A 125 -7.00 -18.02 -21.47
N SER A 126 -5.89 -17.34 -21.80
CA SER A 126 -4.74 -17.89 -22.51
C SER A 126 -3.80 -18.60 -21.53
N ARG A 127 -3.76 -19.93 -21.61
CA ARG A 127 -2.90 -20.81 -20.82
C ARG A 127 -1.40 -20.53 -21.04
N THR A 128 -0.83 -19.55 -20.35
CA THR A 128 0.63 -19.45 -20.20
C THR A 128 0.96 -19.06 -18.76
N GLU A 129 1.29 -20.08 -17.96
CA GLU A 129 1.01 -20.17 -16.52
C GLU A 129 2.08 -19.61 -15.55
N ALA A 130 3.08 -18.83 -15.98
CA ALA A 130 4.20 -18.49 -15.07
C ALA A 130 4.59 -17.00 -14.93
N ASN A 131 4.13 -16.09 -15.80
CA ASN A 131 4.67 -14.72 -15.85
C ASN A 131 3.84 -13.61 -15.19
N HIS A 132 2.76 -13.94 -14.48
CA HIS A 132 1.81 -12.93 -14.00
C HIS A 132 1.64 -12.87 -12.48
N VAL A 133 2.60 -13.38 -11.71
CA VAL A 133 2.55 -13.29 -10.24
C VAL A 133 3.48 -12.19 -9.75
N HIS A 134 2.93 -11.13 -9.15
CA HIS A 134 3.74 -10.17 -8.38
C HIS A 134 3.80 -10.62 -6.93
N ARG A 135 4.97 -10.54 -6.29
CA ARG A 135 5.20 -10.98 -4.90
C ARG A 135 5.65 -9.82 -4.04
N TYR A 136 5.14 -9.78 -2.82
CA TYR A 136 5.34 -8.71 -1.86
C TYR A 136 5.66 -9.32 -0.50
N GLY A 137 6.89 -9.11 -0.01
CA GLY A 137 7.32 -9.60 1.30
C GLY A 137 7.10 -8.53 2.37
N ASN A 138 6.27 -8.83 3.38
CA ASN A 138 5.89 -7.89 4.45
C ASN A 138 5.32 -6.54 3.95
N ASP A 139 4.74 -6.53 2.76
CA ASP A 139 4.27 -5.31 2.09
C ASP A 139 2.83 -5.50 1.59
N PHE A 140 1.92 -5.57 2.56
CA PHE A 140 0.51 -5.78 2.29
C PHE A 140 -0.11 -4.59 1.55
N ARG A 141 0.38 -3.37 1.82
CA ARG A 141 -0.09 -2.15 1.18
C ARG A 141 0.13 -2.18 -0.33
N ASN A 142 1.36 -2.46 -0.78
CA ASN A 142 1.62 -2.53 -2.21
C ASN A 142 0.92 -3.72 -2.87
N ALA A 143 0.75 -4.84 -2.16
CA ALA A 143 -0.06 -5.95 -2.65
C ALA A 143 -1.53 -5.56 -2.88
N LYS A 144 -2.14 -4.80 -1.95
CA LYS A 144 -3.51 -4.27 -2.11
C LYS A 144 -3.61 -3.28 -3.27
N GLN A 145 -2.65 -2.38 -3.39
CA GLN A 145 -2.63 -1.39 -4.47
C GLN A 145 -2.51 -2.08 -5.83
N ASP A 146 -1.56 -3.00 -5.98
CA ASP A 146 -1.38 -3.76 -7.20
C ASP A 146 -2.63 -4.61 -7.53
N PHE A 147 -3.23 -5.26 -6.53
CA PHE A 147 -4.50 -5.96 -6.71
C PHE A 147 -5.61 -5.03 -7.21
N ALA A 148 -5.78 -3.86 -6.59
CA ALA A 148 -6.83 -2.91 -6.97
C ALA A 148 -6.68 -2.41 -8.41
N VAL A 149 -5.45 -2.23 -8.89
CA VAL A 149 -5.14 -1.88 -10.27
C VAL A 149 -5.43 -3.03 -11.22
N ARG A 150 -4.90 -4.22 -10.90
CA ARG A 150 -4.95 -5.41 -11.77
C ARG A 150 -6.34 -6.01 -11.89
N SER A 151 -7.14 -5.87 -10.84
CA SER A 151 -8.55 -6.28 -10.80
C SER A 151 -9.48 -5.27 -11.49
N GLY A 152 -8.99 -4.08 -11.82
CA GLY A 152 -9.79 -3.01 -12.39
C GLY A 152 -10.70 -2.29 -11.38
N LEU A 153 -10.51 -2.49 -10.07
CA LEU A 153 -11.20 -1.70 -9.02
C LEU A 153 -10.82 -0.22 -9.08
N ILE A 154 -9.57 0.06 -9.45
CA ILE A 154 -9.08 1.42 -9.70
C ILE A 154 -8.93 1.61 -11.21
N SER A 155 -9.44 2.73 -11.72
CA SER A 155 -9.22 3.11 -13.12
C SER A 155 -7.73 3.28 -13.39
N LYS A 156 -7.22 2.75 -14.51
CA LYS A 156 -5.81 2.96 -14.92
C LYS A 156 -5.42 4.44 -15.01
N ALA A 157 -6.39 5.34 -15.19
CA ALA A 157 -6.15 6.79 -15.17
C ALA A 157 -5.76 7.32 -13.78
N GLN A 158 -6.09 6.62 -12.70
CA GLN A 158 -5.72 6.97 -11.32
C GLN A 158 -4.36 6.39 -10.88
N LEU A 159 -3.61 5.77 -11.81
CA LEU A 159 -2.24 5.30 -11.54
C LEU A 159 -1.23 6.43 -11.39
N PHE A 160 -1.53 7.57 -12.03
CA PHE A 160 -0.73 8.76 -11.97
C PHE A 160 -1.39 9.73 -11.00
N THR A 161 -0.58 10.44 -10.24
CA THR A 161 -1.03 11.61 -9.48
C THR A 161 -1.53 12.69 -10.44
N PRO A 162 -2.45 13.57 -9.99
CA PRO A 162 -2.84 14.75 -10.76
C PRO A 162 -1.64 15.59 -11.21
N GLU A 163 -0.60 15.68 -10.39
CA GLU A 163 0.66 16.36 -10.69
C GLU A 163 1.42 15.67 -11.83
N GLU A 164 1.67 14.36 -11.74
CA GLU A 164 2.35 13.59 -12.79
C GLU A 164 1.61 13.67 -14.14
N MET A 165 0.27 13.60 -14.12
CA MET A 165 -0.54 13.75 -15.33
C MET A 165 -0.52 15.18 -15.88
N THR A 166 -0.41 16.20 -15.02
CA THR A 166 -0.25 17.60 -15.45
C THR A 166 1.10 17.77 -16.16
N GLU A 167 2.17 17.16 -15.65
CA GLU A 167 3.48 17.20 -16.31
C GLU A 167 3.51 16.42 -17.62
N LEU A 168 2.86 15.26 -17.68
CA LEU A 168 2.66 14.53 -18.94
C LEU A 168 1.88 15.39 -19.95
N TYR A 169 0.89 16.16 -19.50
CA TYR A 169 0.16 17.09 -20.35
C TYR A 169 1.09 18.18 -20.90
N ARG A 170 1.88 18.85 -20.05
CA ARG A 170 2.88 19.85 -20.49
C ARG A 170 3.88 19.27 -21.50
N ALA A 171 4.39 18.07 -21.24
CA ALA A 171 5.32 17.40 -22.15
C ALA A 171 4.74 17.21 -23.57
N THR A 172 3.40 17.08 -23.69
CA THR A 172 2.77 17.03 -25.00
C THR A 172 2.78 18.36 -25.75
N ASP A 173 2.87 19.52 -25.09
CA ASP A 173 3.00 20.83 -25.78
C ASP A 173 4.30 20.84 -26.60
N VAL A 174 5.41 20.44 -25.99
CA VAL A 174 6.72 20.33 -26.67
C VAL A 174 6.65 19.37 -27.86
N LEU A 175 6.02 18.21 -27.68
CA LEU A 175 5.88 17.21 -28.76
C LEU A 175 4.99 17.70 -29.91
N LEU A 176 3.99 18.55 -29.64
CA LEU A 176 3.12 19.12 -30.66
C LEU A 176 3.84 20.19 -31.49
N GLU A 177 4.71 21.00 -30.87
CA GLU A 177 5.55 21.97 -31.58
C GLU A 177 6.52 21.30 -32.57
N MET A 178 6.94 20.07 -32.28
CA MET A 178 7.79 19.27 -33.16
C MET A 178 7.08 18.72 -34.41
N SER A 179 5.80 19.07 -34.64
CA SER A 179 5.01 18.64 -35.80
C SER A 179 5.02 17.11 -35.98
N PRO A 180 4.45 16.36 -35.02
CA PRO A 180 4.50 14.91 -35.02
C PRO A 180 3.69 14.33 -36.19
N GLN A 181 4.00 13.10 -36.59
CA GLN A 181 3.26 12.40 -37.66
C GLN A 181 1.79 12.20 -37.28
N ASP A 182 0.90 12.07 -38.26
CA ASP A 182 -0.56 12.01 -38.05
C ASP A 182 -1.02 11.03 -36.97
N GLU A 183 -0.42 9.83 -36.91
CA GLU A 183 -0.76 8.82 -35.90
C GLU A 183 -0.33 9.26 -34.49
N GLN A 184 0.86 9.85 -34.37
CA GLN A 184 1.37 10.40 -33.11
C GLN A 184 0.56 11.63 -32.68
N LEU A 185 0.24 12.52 -33.60
CA LEU A 185 -0.63 13.68 -33.35
C LEU A 185 -1.97 13.24 -32.77
N LYS A 186 -2.61 12.24 -33.38
CA LYS A 186 -3.88 11.68 -32.91
C LYS A 186 -3.73 11.01 -31.54
N ALA A 187 -2.63 10.31 -31.29
CA ALA A 187 -2.35 9.72 -29.99
C ALA A 187 -2.18 10.77 -28.89
N LEU A 188 -1.42 11.84 -29.16
CA LEU A 188 -1.19 12.96 -28.24
C LEU A 188 -2.49 13.72 -27.93
N GLN A 189 -3.30 14.04 -28.95
CA GLN A 189 -4.59 14.69 -28.76
C GLN A 189 -5.54 13.84 -27.90
N ASN A 190 -5.60 12.53 -28.16
CA ASN A 190 -6.40 11.61 -27.35
C ASN A 190 -5.88 11.49 -25.91
N ALA A 191 -4.56 11.50 -25.71
CA ALA A 191 -3.97 11.48 -24.38
C ALA A 191 -4.35 12.74 -23.60
N ARG A 192 -4.23 13.93 -24.21
CA ARG A 192 -4.62 15.21 -23.61
C ARG A 192 -6.10 15.25 -23.21
N LEU A 193 -7.00 14.74 -24.07
CA LEU A 193 -8.43 14.64 -23.75
C LEU A 193 -8.69 13.75 -22.53
N LYS A 194 -8.02 12.60 -22.44
CA LYS A 194 -8.16 11.69 -21.28
C LYS A 194 -7.61 12.31 -20.00
N ILE A 195 -6.48 13.02 -20.07
CA ILE A 195 -5.89 13.73 -18.93
C ILE A 195 -6.84 14.85 -18.46
N ALA A 196 -7.34 15.69 -19.37
CA ALA A 196 -8.28 16.75 -19.05
C ALA A 196 -9.61 16.24 -18.46
N TYR A 197 -10.07 15.06 -18.89
CA TYR A 197 -11.23 14.41 -18.29
C TYR A 197 -10.94 13.88 -16.87
N THR A 198 -9.71 13.43 -16.61
CA THR A 198 -9.32 12.83 -15.32
C THR A 198 -8.99 13.88 -14.26
N ILE A 199 -8.46 15.04 -14.68
CA ILE A 199 -8.08 16.16 -13.81
C ILE A 199 -9.04 17.34 -14.03
N PRO A 200 -10.08 17.50 -13.19
CA PRO A 200 -11.07 18.56 -13.36
C PRO A 200 -10.50 19.98 -13.17
N ASP A 201 -9.41 20.14 -12.42
CA ASP A 201 -8.72 21.42 -12.13
C ASP A 201 -7.44 21.61 -12.97
N LEU A 202 -7.32 20.93 -14.11
CA LEU A 202 -6.10 20.95 -14.93
C LEU A 202 -5.68 22.37 -15.36
N ALA A 203 -6.65 23.23 -15.70
CA ALA A 203 -6.36 24.60 -16.13
C ALA A 203 -5.63 25.41 -15.03
N GLU A 204 -6.14 25.38 -13.80
CA GLU A 204 -5.52 26.06 -12.66
C GLU A 204 -4.12 25.51 -12.34
N ARG A 205 -3.92 24.20 -12.50
CA ARG A 205 -2.63 23.54 -12.29
C ARG A 205 -1.58 23.96 -13.33
N LEU A 206 -2.02 24.17 -14.58
CA LEU A 206 -1.14 24.64 -15.65
C LEU A 206 -0.67 26.08 -15.39
N GLU A 207 -1.57 26.95 -14.92
CA GLU A 207 -1.27 28.35 -14.56
C GLU A 207 -0.26 28.44 -13.40
N ARG A 208 -0.49 27.71 -12.30
CA ARG A 208 0.39 27.75 -11.10
C ARG A 208 1.84 27.33 -11.39
N GLY A 209 2.05 26.34 -12.25
CA GLY A 209 3.41 25.93 -12.62
C GLY A 209 4.14 26.95 -13.50
N GLN A 210 3.43 27.73 -14.31
CA GLN A 210 4.04 28.80 -15.12
C GLN A 210 4.50 29.99 -14.26
N GLU A 211 3.74 30.36 -13.23
CA GLU A 211 4.12 31.43 -12.29
C GLU A 211 5.37 31.06 -11.47
N THR A 212 5.51 29.78 -11.10
CA THR A 212 6.64 29.27 -10.33
C THR A 212 7.93 29.26 -11.16
N GLU A 213 7.88 28.84 -12.43
CA GLU A 213 9.04 28.89 -13.36
C GLU A 213 9.49 30.32 -13.67
N GLN A 214 8.55 31.27 -13.78
CA GLN A 214 8.87 32.68 -14.02
C GLN A 214 9.53 33.36 -12.81
N GLN A 215 9.14 33.00 -11.59
CA GLN A 215 9.76 33.54 -10.36
C GLN A 215 11.16 32.96 -10.09
N MET A 216 11.45 31.74 -10.52
CA MET A 216 12.78 31.12 -10.38
C MET A 216 13.80 31.62 -11.40
N ASN A 217 13.36 32.22 -12.51
CA ASN A 217 14.19 32.76 -13.59
C ASN A 217 14.40 34.29 -13.53
N MET A 218 14.02 34.95 -12.43
CA MET A 218 14.28 36.37 -12.15
C MET A 218 15.41 36.55 -11.13
#